data_AF-A0A7V5PYK5-F1
#
_entry.id   AF-A0A7V5PYK5-F1
#
_cell.length_a   1.000
_cell.length_b   1.000
_cell.length_c   1.000
_cell.angle_alpha   90.00
_cell.angle_beta   90.00
_cell.angle_gamma   90.00
#
_symmetry.space_group_name_H-M   'P 1'
#
loop_
_entity.id
_entity.type
_entity.pdbx_description
1 polymer ?
#
loop_
_entity_poly.entity_id
_entity_poly.type
_entity_poly.pdbx_seq_one_letter_code
_entity_poly.pdbx_strand_id
1 'polypeptide(L)'
;VYATDPDQCCRDRKLAVLTRAIEGMHAWASAIRRDQSPDRAKAPIVGWDRKFGLVKVSPLANWTKSQVWQFIVDHDVPYNPLHDRGYTSIGCRPCTRAVMAGDDERAGRWCGFAKTECGLHSLD
;
A
#
# COMPACT_ATOMS: atom_id res chain seq x y z
N VAL A 1 -15.57 6.79 -13.37
CA VAL A 1 -15.51 6.11 -12.06
C VAL A 1 -14.37 6.64 -11.19
N TYR A 2 -13.08 6.47 -11.52
CA TYR A 2 -12.00 6.94 -10.62
C TYR A 2 -12.06 8.43 -10.23
N ALA A 3 -12.56 9.30 -11.13
CA ALA A 3 -12.68 10.74 -10.91
C ALA A 3 -13.88 11.16 -10.05
N THR A 4 -14.87 10.28 -9.90
CA THR A 4 -16.16 10.60 -9.24
C THR A 4 -16.43 9.69 -8.03
N ASP A 5 -15.98 8.44 -8.09
CA ASP A 5 -16.09 7.42 -7.06
C ASP A 5 -14.83 6.53 -7.06
N PRO A 6 -13.75 6.98 -6.39
CA PRO A 6 -12.50 6.22 -6.31
C PRO A 6 -12.63 4.95 -5.44
N ASP A 7 -13.69 4.81 -4.63
CA ASP A 7 -13.97 3.59 -3.87
C ASP A 7 -14.53 2.51 -4.77
N GLN A 8 -15.55 2.82 -5.57
CA GLN A 8 -16.06 1.90 -6.58
C GLN A 8 -14.96 1.49 -7.56
N CYS A 9 -14.15 2.45 -8.03
CA CYS A 9 -13.04 2.14 -8.91
C CYS A 9 -12.04 1.15 -8.26
N CYS A 10 -11.73 1.31 -6.97
CA CYS A 10 -10.85 0.38 -6.26
C CYS A 10 -11.52 -0.98 -6.03
N ARG A 11 -12.81 -1.02 -5.74
CA ARG A 11 -13.58 -2.27 -5.61
C ARG A 11 -13.48 -3.07 -6.90
N ASP A 12 -13.83 -2.46 -8.04
CA ASP A 12 -13.92 -3.17 -9.32
C ASP A 12 -12.55 -3.56 -9.88
N ARG A 13 -11.60 -2.60 -9.90
CA ARG A 13 -10.33 -2.79 -10.60
C ARG A 13 -9.24 -3.44 -9.76
N LYS A 14 -9.40 -3.50 -8.44
CA LYS A 14 -8.38 -4.05 -7.55
C LYS A 14 -8.93 -5.16 -6.67
N LEU A 15 -9.98 -4.90 -5.89
CA LEU A 15 -10.46 -5.88 -4.93
C LEU A 15 -11.12 -7.09 -5.61
N ALA A 16 -12.02 -6.86 -6.57
CA ALA A 16 -12.68 -7.95 -7.30
C ALA A 16 -11.71 -8.78 -8.14
N VAL A 17 -10.64 -8.17 -8.67
CA VAL A 17 -9.58 -8.90 -9.39
C VAL A 17 -8.77 -9.74 -8.41
N LEU A 18 -8.36 -9.15 -7.30
CA LEU A 18 -7.59 -9.84 -6.28
C LEU A 18 -8.35 -11.03 -5.69
N THR A 19 -9.62 -10.86 -5.31
CA THR A 19 -10.45 -11.93 -4.73
C THR A 19 -10.49 -13.17 -5.62
N ARG A 20 -10.62 -12.98 -6.94
CA ARG A 20 -10.56 -14.10 -7.91
C ARG A 20 -9.18 -14.72 -8.01
N ALA A 21 -8.12 -13.91 -7.92
CA ALA A 21 -6.75 -14.37 -8.07
C ALA A 21 -6.23 -15.19 -6.88
N ILE A 22 -6.83 -15.02 -5.69
CA ILE A 22 -6.41 -15.70 -4.45
C ILE A 22 -7.26 -16.92 -4.10
N GLU A 23 -8.21 -17.31 -4.95
CA GLU A 23 -9.02 -18.50 -4.73
C GLU A 23 -8.13 -19.75 -4.56
N GLY A 24 -8.37 -20.53 -3.51
CA GLY A 24 -7.58 -21.71 -3.16
C GLY A 24 -6.23 -21.41 -2.50
N MET A 25 -5.86 -20.14 -2.28
CA MET A 25 -4.67 -19.79 -1.51
C MET A 25 -4.92 -19.81 -0.01
N HIS A 26 -3.92 -20.25 0.76
CA HIS A 26 -4.00 -20.30 2.22
C HIS A 26 -3.32 -19.11 2.90
N ALA A 27 -2.40 -18.46 2.21
CA ALA A 27 -1.63 -17.34 2.75
C ALA A 27 -1.15 -16.40 1.65
N TRP A 28 -0.86 -15.15 2.02
CA TRP A 28 -0.22 -14.15 1.18
C TRP A 28 0.75 -13.27 1.99
N ALA A 29 1.65 -12.60 1.28
CA ALA A 29 2.56 -11.64 1.87
C ALA A 29 2.26 -10.22 1.39
N SER A 30 2.45 -9.23 2.26
CA SER A 30 2.40 -7.81 1.91
C SER A 30 3.56 -7.05 2.51
N ALA A 31 4.07 -6.05 1.82
CA ALA A 31 5.11 -5.15 2.31
C ALA A 31 4.55 -3.96 3.13
N ILE A 32 3.45 -4.18 3.86
CA ILE A 32 2.90 -3.15 4.75
C ILE A 32 3.88 -2.88 5.88
N ARG A 33 4.09 -1.61 6.21
CA ARG A 33 4.94 -1.18 7.32
C ARG A 33 4.13 -0.33 8.29
N ARG A 34 4.45 -0.43 9.59
CA ARG A 34 3.77 0.32 10.65
C ARG A 34 4.02 1.83 10.56
N ASP A 35 5.12 2.24 9.94
CA ASP A 35 5.53 3.64 9.81
C ASP A 35 4.84 4.38 8.64
N GLN A 36 4.03 3.69 7.82
CA GLN A 36 3.44 4.27 6.60
C GLN A 36 2.20 5.14 6.85
N SER A 37 1.44 4.88 7.92
CA SER A 37 0.26 5.65 8.31
C SER A 37 -0.25 5.22 9.69
N PRO A 38 -1.03 6.07 10.39
CA PRO A 38 -1.66 5.70 11.67
C PRO A 38 -2.49 4.41 11.58
N ASP A 39 -3.22 4.20 10.48
CA ASP A 39 -4.04 3.00 10.24
C ASP A 39 -3.21 1.70 10.20
N ARG A 40 -1.91 1.81 9.92
CA ARG A 40 -0.99 0.67 9.77
C ARG A 40 -0.14 0.41 10.99
N ALA A 41 -0.12 1.33 11.97
CA ALA A 41 0.74 1.26 13.14
C ALA A 41 0.59 -0.03 13.95
N LYS A 42 -0.59 -0.66 13.89
CA LYS A 42 -0.92 -1.92 14.60
C LYS A 42 -0.89 -3.16 13.72
N ALA A 43 -0.38 -3.06 12.48
CA ALA A 43 -0.34 -4.21 11.56
C ALA A 43 0.46 -5.38 12.19
N PRO A 44 -0.14 -6.59 12.29
CA PRO A 44 0.58 -7.76 12.78
C PRO A 44 1.60 -8.24 11.75
N ILE A 45 2.68 -8.88 12.21
CA ILE A 45 3.64 -9.56 11.31
C ILE A 45 2.97 -10.79 10.68
N VAL A 46 2.19 -11.54 11.47
CA VAL A 46 1.34 -12.64 10.98
C VAL A 46 -0.05 -12.45 11.56
N GLY A 47 -1.07 -12.45 10.73
CA GLY A 47 -2.46 -12.30 11.17
C GLY A 47 -3.43 -12.99 10.23
N TRP A 48 -4.65 -13.23 10.69
CA TRP A 48 -5.73 -13.71 9.85
C TRP A 48 -6.39 -12.54 9.13
N ASP A 49 -6.43 -12.59 7.80
CA ASP A 49 -7.14 -11.62 6.98
C ASP A 49 -8.59 -12.07 6.83
N ARG A 50 -9.47 -11.54 7.69
CA ARG A 50 -10.90 -11.91 7.70
C ARG A 50 -11.59 -11.61 6.38
N LYS A 51 -11.18 -10.53 5.71
CA LYS A 51 -11.78 -10.08 4.46
C LYS A 51 -11.51 -11.04 3.30
N PHE A 52 -10.31 -11.63 3.28
CA PHE A 52 -9.89 -12.52 2.21
C PHE A 52 -9.83 -14.00 2.62
N GLY A 53 -10.06 -14.32 3.89
CA GLY A 53 -10.14 -15.69 4.40
C GLY A 53 -8.81 -16.43 4.35
N LEU A 54 -7.69 -15.75 4.60
CA LEU A 54 -6.34 -16.32 4.49
C LEU A 54 -5.35 -15.72 5.47
N VAL A 55 -4.21 -16.38 5.66
CA VAL A 55 -3.12 -15.87 6.52
C VAL A 55 -2.38 -14.74 5.81
N LYS A 56 -2.26 -13.58 6.46
CA LYS A 56 -1.46 -12.45 6.02
C LYS A 56 -0.13 -12.38 6.75
N VAL A 57 0.95 -12.38 5.96
CA VAL A 57 2.32 -12.19 6.44
C VAL A 57 2.84 -10.83 6.01
N SER A 58 3.35 -10.05 6.95
CA SER A 58 3.87 -8.70 6.78
C SER A 58 5.32 -8.63 7.29
N PRO A 59 6.29 -9.19 6.55
CA PRO A 59 7.67 -9.34 7.04
C PRO A 59 8.36 -8.00 7.32
N LEU A 60 7.94 -6.94 6.61
CA LEU A 60 8.49 -5.59 6.76
C LEU A 60 7.69 -4.72 7.75
N ALA A 61 6.78 -5.30 8.55
CA ALA A 61 5.93 -4.51 9.43
C ALA A 61 6.72 -3.61 10.40
N ASN A 62 7.89 -4.07 10.85
CA ASN A 62 8.76 -3.33 11.77
C ASN A 62 9.82 -2.46 11.07
N TRP A 63 9.92 -2.53 9.74
CA TRP A 63 10.90 -1.72 9.03
C TRP A 63 10.40 -0.29 8.91
N THR A 64 11.33 0.65 9.03
CA THR A 64 11.12 2.04 8.66
C THR A 64 11.40 2.25 7.17
N LYS A 65 10.90 3.34 6.61
CA LYS A 65 11.21 3.80 5.25
C LYS A 65 12.72 3.87 5.03
N SER A 66 13.46 4.41 5.99
CA SER A 66 14.92 4.53 5.90
C SER A 66 15.60 3.16 5.81
N GLN A 67 15.15 2.17 6.59
CA GLN A 67 15.68 0.80 6.50
C GLN A 67 15.39 0.15 5.14
N VAL A 68 14.20 0.39 4.57
CA VAL A 68 13.87 -0.09 3.22
C VAL A 68 14.82 0.53 2.18
N TRP A 69 15.02 1.84 2.22
CA TRP A 69 15.91 2.51 1.27
C TRP A 69 17.37 2.12 1.45
N GLN A 70 17.83 1.99 2.70
CA GLN A 70 19.17 1.51 2.99
C GLN A 70 19.40 0.14 2.36
N PHE A 71 18.46 -0.79 2.55
CA PHE A 71 18.54 -2.11 1.94
C PHE A 71 18.52 -2.05 0.40
N ILE A 72 17.68 -1.20 -0.18
CA ILE A 72 17.63 -1.03 -1.65
C ILE A 72 18.99 -0.60 -2.20
N VAL A 73 19.64 0.38 -1.56
CA VAL A 73 20.94 0.91 -1.98
C VAL A 73 22.06 -0.09 -1.72
N ASP A 74 22.13 -0.70 -0.54
CA ASP A 74 23.20 -1.62 -0.15
C ASP A 74 23.22 -2.91 -0.98
N HIS A 75 22.09 -3.27 -1.57
CA HIS A 75 21.91 -4.51 -2.33
C HIS A 75 21.58 -4.28 -3.81
N ASP A 76 21.74 -3.05 -4.32
CA ASP A 76 21.48 -2.68 -5.72
C ASP A 76 20.10 -3.15 -6.23
N VAL A 77 19.08 -3.08 -5.36
CA VAL A 77 17.72 -3.50 -5.73
C VAL A 77 17.12 -2.49 -6.71
N PRO A 78 16.64 -2.90 -7.89
CA PRO A 78 15.99 -1.97 -8.79
C PRO A 78 14.70 -1.42 -8.16
N TYR A 79 14.54 -0.10 -8.17
CA TYR A 79 13.35 0.59 -7.69
C TYR A 79 12.69 1.43 -8.80
N ASN A 80 11.47 1.91 -8.55
CA ASN A 80 10.73 2.68 -9.54
C ASN A 80 11.33 4.10 -9.71
N PRO A 81 11.75 4.54 -10.91
CA PRO A 81 12.35 5.86 -11.14
C PRO A 81 11.46 7.06 -10.80
N LEU A 82 10.16 6.84 -10.55
CA LEU A 82 9.29 7.89 -10.03
C LEU A 82 9.66 8.31 -8.60
N HIS A 83 10.34 7.46 -7.82
CA HIS A 83 10.84 7.85 -6.51
C HIS A 83 11.80 9.05 -6.59
N ASP A 84 12.63 9.12 -7.64
CA ASP A 84 13.54 10.25 -7.90
C ASP A 84 12.82 11.53 -8.30
N ARG A 85 11.54 11.42 -8.63
CA ARG A 85 10.66 12.53 -9.04
C ARG A 85 9.68 12.91 -7.93
N GLY A 86 9.98 12.54 -6.69
CA GLY A 86 9.18 12.88 -5.50
C GLY A 86 7.95 11.99 -5.28
N TYR A 87 7.81 10.85 -5.96
CA TYR A 87 6.71 9.91 -5.70
C TYR A 87 7.09 8.97 -4.55
N THR A 88 6.80 9.34 -3.32
CA THR A 88 7.15 8.54 -2.13
C THR A 88 6.23 7.34 -1.91
N SER A 89 4.99 7.38 -2.41
CA SER A 89 4.05 6.26 -2.41
C SER A 89 3.35 6.16 -3.76
N ILE A 90 3.55 5.05 -4.48
CA ILE A 90 3.09 4.90 -5.86
C ILE A 90 1.82 4.02 -5.91
N GLY A 91 0.80 4.49 -6.63
CA GLY A 91 -0.42 3.74 -6.94
C GLY A 91 -0.80 3.89 -8.41
N CYS A 92 -2.10 3.89 -8.73
CA CYS A 92 -2.57 4.14 -10.09
C CYS A 92 -2.25 5.59 -10.50
N ARG A 93 -1.86 5.80 -11.78
CA ARG A 93 -1.59 7.13 -12.36
C ARG A 93 -2.61 8.22 -11.97
N PRO A 94 -3.94 8.02 -12.10
CA PRO A 94 -4.89 9.11 -11.82
C PRO A 94 -5.07 9.43 -10.33
N CYS A 95 -4.55 8.60 -9.43
CA CYS A 95 -4.75 8.74 -7.98
C CYS A 95 -3.43 8.84 -7.22
N THR A 96 -2.35 9.22 -7.91
CA THR A 96 -1.00 9.36 -7.34
C THR A 96 -0.34 10.61 -7.89
N ARG A 97 0.22 11.45 -7.02
CA ARG A 97 1.08 12.59 -7.36
C ARG A 97 2.39 12.54 -6.56
N ALA A 98 3.37 13.34 -6.98
CA ALA A 98 4.54 13.62 -6.17
C ALA A 98 4.15 14.40 -4.89
N VAL A 99 4.91 14.19 -3.81
CA VAL A 99 4.75 14.91 -2.55
C VAL A 99 5.64 16.16 -2.53
N MET A 100 5.25 17.16 -1.74
CA MET A 100 6.05 18.36 -1.50
C MET A 100 6.96 18.18 -0.28
N ALA A 101 7.95 19.08 -0.11
CA ALA A 101 8.79 19.06 1.08
C ALA A 101 7.93 19.27 2.35
N GLY A 102 8.04 18.36 3.32
CA GLY A 102 7.26 18.38 4.56
C GLY A 102 5.93 17.62 4.52
N ASP A 103 5.49 17.14 3.34
CA ASP A 103 4.32 16.25 3.23
C ASP A 103 4.60 14.87 3.86
N ASP A 104 3.54 14.22 4.35
CA ASP A 104 3.56 12.81 4.73
C ASP A 104 3.93 11.91 3.53
N GLU A 105 4.56 10.75 3.79
CA GLU A 105 5.00 9.79 2.76
C GLU A 105 3.86 9.41 1.80
N ARG A 106 2.61 9.40 2.26
CA ARG A 106 1.44 8.97 1.49
C ARG A 106 0.52 10.10 1.09
N ALA A 107 0.87 11.36 1.36
CA ALA A 107 0.08 12.53 0.98
C ALA A 107 -0.20 12.62 -0.53
N GLY A 108 0.63 11.98 -1.36
CA GLY A 108 0.44 11.90 -2.80
C GLY A 108 -0.66 10.93 -3.26
N ARG A 109 -1.21 10.11 -2.36
CA ARG A 109 -2.24 9.10 -2.68
C ARG A 109 -3.64 9.69 -2.57
N TRP A 110 -4.52 9.36 -3.53
CA TRP A 110 -5.90 9.85 -3.60
C TRP A 110 -6.02 11.37 -3.51
N CYS A 111 -5.05 12.09 -4.10
CA CYS A 111 -5.08 13.55 -4.16
C CYS A 111 -6.42 14.06 -4.69
N GLY A 112 -7.07 14.95 -3.92
CA GLY A 112 -8.39 15.50 -4.23
C GLY A 112 -9.56 14.76 -3.57
N PHE A 113 -9.32 13.71 -2.77
CA PHE A 113 -10.36 12.95 -2.05
C PHE A 113 -9.99 12.77 -0.58
N ALA A 114 -10.98 12.60 0.31
CA ALA A 114 -10.78 12.34 1.74
C ALA A 114 -10.28 10.92 2.06
N LYS A 115 -9.91 10.14 1.04
CA LYS A 115 -9.59 8.72 1.13
C LYS A 115 -8.14 8.50 1.56
N THR A 116 -7.93 7.79 2.66
CA THR A 116 -6.60 7.50 3.21
C THR A 116 -6.09 6.10 2.88
N GLU A 117 -7.00 5.14 2.67
CA GLU A 117 -6.66 3.76 2.39
C GLU A 117 -7.42 3.17 1.20
N CYS A 118 -6.79 2.20 0.57
CA CYS A 118 -7.30 1.61 -0.65
C CYS A 118 -8.35 0.50 -0.41
N GLY A 119 -8.59 0.12 0.84
CA GLY A 119 -9.45 -1.00 1.25
C GLY A 119 -8.80 -2.39 1.16
N LEU A 120 -7.49 -2.48 0.83
CA LEU A 120 -6.75 -3.75 0.78
C LEU A 120 -6.22 -4.19 2.15
N HIS A 121 -6.03 -3.24 3.06
CA HIS A 121 -5.40 -3.47 4.36
C HIS A 121 -6.26 -2.94 5.51
N SER A 122 -7.57 -2.90 5.29
CA SER A 122 -8.52 -2.60 6.36
C SER A 122 -8.43 -3.69 7.42
N LEU A 123 -8.53 -3.29 8.69
CA LEU A 123 -8.57 -4.22 9.83
C LEU A 123 -9.95 -4.91 9.95
N ASP A 124 -10.93 -4.43 9.19
CA ASP A 124 -12.31 -4.90 9.10
C ASP A 124 -12.56 -5.69 7.79
#